data_AF-A0A7W0YFU4-F1
#
_entry.id   AF-A0A7W0YFU4-F1
#
_cell.length_a   1.000
_cell.length_b   1.000
_cell.length_c   1.000
_cell.angle_alpha   90.00
_cell.angle_beta   90.00
_cell.angle_gamma   90.00
#
_symmetry.space_group_name_H-M   'P 1'
#
loop_
_entity.id
_entity.type
_entity.pdbx_description
1 polymer ?
#
loop_
_entity_poly.entity_id
_entity_poly.type
_entity_poly.pdbx_seq_one_letter_code
_entity_poly.pdbx_strand_id
1 'polypeptide(L)'
;MALERTDRVLVTGGAGFIGSHLCERLLRDGLDVICLDNFLSGTRSNVEHLQGQVGFELVEHDISEPYRPAERIGAVMHLASPASPRAYQTYPIETIRAGTI
;
A
#
# COMPACT_ATOMS: atom_id res chain seq x y z
N MET A 1 4.76 -21.14 11.85
CA MET A 1 3.57 -20.33 12.19
C MET A 1 2.93 -19.94 10.86
N ALA A 2 1.86 -20.64 10.46
CA ALA A 2 1.19 -20.40 9.19
C ALA A 2 0.17 -19.28 9.37
N LEU A 3 0.10 -18.34 8.43
CA LEU A 3 -0.98 -17.35 8.38
C LEU A 3 -2.31 -18.11 8.26
N GLU A 4 -3.27 -17.82 9.13
CA GLU A 4 -4.62 -18.38 9.00
C GLU A 4 -5.35 -17.67 7.85
N ARG A 5 -6.46 -18.26 7.38
CA ARG A 5 -7.21 -17.87 6.17
C ARG A 5 -7.98 -16.52 6.28
N THR A 6 -7.45 -15.59 7.08
CA THR A 6 -8.01 -14.28 7.45
C THR A 6 -6.92 -13.26 7.86
N ASP A 7 -5.67 -13.40 7.43
CA ASP A 7 -4.65 -12.38 7.71
C ASP A 7 -4.72 -11.25 6.67
N ARG A 8 -5.43 -10.16 7.03
CA ARG A 8 -5.50 -8.95 6.21
C ARG A 8 -4.18 -8.19 6.25
N VAL A 9 -3.65 -7.86 5.07
CA VAL A 9 -2.37 -7.17 4.89
C VAL A 9 -2.60 -5.73 4.44
N LEU A 10 -2.01 -4.77 5.16
CA LEU A 10 -1.96 -3.38 4.75
C LEU A 10 -0.70 -3.14 3.92
N VAL A 11 -0.83 -2.72 2.67
CA VAL A 11 0.28 -2.38 1.78
C VAL A 11 0.27 -0.87 1.53
N THR A 12 1.19 -0.14 2.15
CA THR A 12 1.35 1.30 1.87
C THR A 12 2.19 1.50 0.62
N GLY A 13 1.87 2.48 -0.22
CA GLY A 13 2.50 2.59 -1.53
C GLY A 13 2.09 1.44 -2.46
N GLY A 14 0.91 0.85 -2.19
CA GLY A 14 0.40 -0.34 -2.88
C GLY A 14 0.06 -0.10 -4.35
N ALA A 15 -0.06 1.17 -4.80
CA ALA A 15 -0.24 1.52 -6.20
C ALA A 15 1.07 1.92 -6.89
N GLY A 16 2.24 1.75 -6.24
CA GLY A 16 3.55 1.77 -6.88
C GLY A 16 3.88 0.47 -7.61
N PHE A 17 5.01 0.43 -8.33
CA PHE A 17 5.43 -0.76 -9.12
C PHE A 17 5.54 -2.03 -8.25
N ILE A 18 6.36 -2.01 -7.21
CA ILE A 18 6.53 -3.19 -6.33
C ILE A 18 5.25 -3.44 -5.53
N GLY A 19 4.61 -2.37 -5.04
CA GLY A 19 3.40 -2.46 -4.24
C GLY A 19 2.26 -3.18 -4.95
N SER A 20 2.01 -2.86 -6.23
CA SER A 20 0.88 -3.45 -6.95
C SER A 20 1.10 -4.93 -7.26
N HIS A 21 2.32 -5.32 -7.63
CA HIS A 21 2.68 -6.73 -7.80
C HIS A 21 2.61 -7.50 -6.49
N LEU A 22 2.97 -6.88 -5.37
CA LEU A 22 2.80 -7.49 -4.04
C LEU A 22 1.32 -7.66 -3.70
N CYS A 23 0.48 -6.65 -3.93
CA CYS A 23 -0.97 -6.76 -3.76
C CYS A 23 -1.54 -7.94 -4.56
N GLU A 24 -1.21 -8.03 -5.86
CA GLU A 24 -1.64 -9.12 -6.73
C GLU A 24 -1.19 -10.50 -6.19
N ARG A 25 0.07 -10.59 -5.72
CA ARG A 25 0.60 -11.83 -5.16
C ARG A 25 -0.10 -12.24 -3.87
N LEU A 26 -0.31 -11.32 -2.94
CA LEU A 26 -0.97 -11.60 -1.67
C LEU A 26 -2.42 -12.07 -1.87
N LEU A 27 -3.15 -11.44 -2.81
CA LEU A 27 -4.49 -11.89 -3.20
C LEU A 27 -4.47 -13.30 -3.78
N ARG A 28 -3.49 -13.62 -4.65
CA ARG A 28 -3.31 -14.98 -5.20
C ARG A 28 -3.01 -16.02 -4.12
N ASP A 29 -2.32 -15.62 -3.05
CA ASP A 29 -2.02 -16.47 -1.90
C ASP A 29 -3.24 -16.60 -0.94
N GLY A 30 -4.37 -15.94 -1.25
CA GLY A 30 -5.63 -16.05 -0.52
C GLY A 30 -5.78 -15.10 0.67
N LEU A 31 -4.98 -14.02 0.71
CA LEU A 31 -5.02 -13.00 1.75
C LEU A 31 -5.86 -11.80 1.32
N ASP A 32 -6.49 -11.13 2.30
CA ASP A 32 -7.10 -9.82 2.08
C ASP A 32 -6.01 -8.73 2.02
N VAL A 33 -6.17 -7.75 1.14
CA VAL A 33 -5.22 -6.67 0.91
C VAL A 33 -5.91 -5.32 0.98
N ILE A 34 -5.45 -4.46 1.86
CA ILE A 34 -5.72 -3.01 1.81
C ILE A 34 -4.52 -2.35 1.12
N CYS A 35 -4.74 -1.87 -0.10
CA CYS A 35 -3.81 -1.02 -0.82
C CYS A 35 -4.02 0.43 -0.38
N LEU A 36 -3.07 0.99 0.37
CA LEU A 36 -3.08 2.37 0.85
C LEU A 36 -2.10 3.20 0.02
N ASP A 37 -2.57 4.23 -0.68
CA ASP A 37 -1.72 5.06 -1.55
C ASP A 37 -2.30 6.48 -1.70
N ASN A 38 -1.46 7.52 -1.74
CA ASN A 38 -1.89 8.90 -2.03
C ASN A 38 -1.65 9.31 -3.49
N PHE A 39 -1.16 8.38 -4.33
CA PHE A 39 -0.83 8.58 -5.74
C PHE A 39 0.21 9.66 -6.03
N LEU A 40 1.06 10.01 -5.05
CA LEU A 40 2.15 10.96 -5.28
C LEU A 40 3.15 10.43 -6.32
N SER A 41 3.49 9.13 -6.24
CA SER A 41 4.32 8.43 -7.23
C SER A 41 3.68 7.16 -7.80
N GLY A 42 2.68 6.60 -7.11
CA GLY A 42 1.88 5.49 -7.62
C GLY A 42 0.84 5.93 -8.65
N THR A 43 0.23 4.99 -9.36
CA THR A 43 -0.84 5.29 -10.33
C THR A 43 -2.00 4.31 -10.18
N ARG A 44 -3.24 4.79 -10.38
CA ARG A 44 -4.43 3.93 -10.33
C ARG A 44 -4.38 2.77 -11.32
N SER A 45 -3.78 2.99 -12.49
CA SER A 45 -3.59 1.95 -13.52
C SER A 45 -2.82 0.73 -13.00
N ASN A 46 -1.94 0.90 -12.01
CA ASN A 46 -1.17 -0.21 -11.45
C ASN A 46 -2.05 -1.20 -10.67
N VAL A 47 -3.21 -0.78 -10.18
CA VAL A 47 -4.11 -1.61 -9.34
C VAL A 47 -5.53 -1.74 -9.90
N GLU A 48 -5.83 -1.11 -11.04
CA GLU A 48 -7.15 -1.16 -11.68
C GLU A 48 -7.62 -2.60 -11.93
N HIS A 49 -6.71 -3.48 -12.36
CA HIS A 49 -7.00 -4.90 -12.59
C HIS A 49 -7.34 -5.70 -11.32
N LEU A 50 -7.07 -5.15 -10.13
CA LEU A 50 -7.42 -5.74 -8.83
C LEU A 50 -8.76 -5.22 -8.32
N GLN A 51 -9.28 -4.11 -8.87
CA GLN A 51 -10.55 -3.56 -8.42
C GLN A 51 -11.71 -4.53 -8.66
N GLY A 52 -12.55 -4.71 -7.64
CA GLY A 52 -13.67 -5.66 -7.66
C GLY A 52 -13.28 -7.12 -7.38
N GLN A 53 -11.99 -7.44 -7.21
CA GLN A 53 -11.60 -8.76 -6.72
C GLN A 53 -11.97 -8.91 -5.24
N VAL A 54 -12.43 -10.11 -4.87
CA VAL A 54 -12.70 -10.44 -3.46
C VAL A 54 -11.40 -10.32 -2.67
N GLY A 55 -11.46 -9.62 -1.53
CA GLY A 55 -10.32 -9.40 -0.65
C GLY A 55 -9.46 -8.18 -0.99
N PHE A 56 -9.72 -7.46 -2.08
CA PHE A 56 -8.97 -6.23 -2.43
C PHE A 56 -9.75 -4.96 -2.07
N GLU A 57 -9.10 -4.08 -1.31
CA GLU A 57 -9.59 -2.74 -0.98
C GLU A 57 -8.54 -1.69 -1.40
N LEU A 58 -8.95 -0.67 -2.15
CA LEU A 58 -8.12 0.48 -2.47
C LEU A 58 -8.56 1.68 -1.63
N VAL A 59 -7.63 2.23 -0.85
CA VAL A 59 -7.85 3.38 0.01
C VAL A 59 -6.89 4.48 -0.39
N GLU A 60 -7.44 5.62 -0.82
CA GLU A 60 -6.65 6.82 -1.09
C GLU A 60 -6.35 7.56 0.20
N HIS A 61 -5.09 7.55 0.64
CA HIS A 61 -4.69 8.09 1.93
C HIS A 61 -3.20 8.42 1.98
N ASP A 62 -2.86 9.56 2.60
CA ASP A 62 -1.48 9.91 2.89
C ASP A 62 -1.04 9.27 4.22
N ILE A 63 -0.01 8.44 4.16
CA ILE A 63 0.50 7.73 5.34
C ILE A 63 1.04 8.65 6.44
N SER A 64 1.34 9.93 6.14
CA SER A 64 1.71 10.90 7.16
C SER A 64 0.55 11.29 8.07
N GLU A 65 -0.68 10.99 7.65
CA GLU A 65 -1.90 11.24 8.42
C GLU A 65 -2.37 9.96 9.12
N PRO A 66 -2.97 10.04 10.33
CA PRO A 66 -3.44 8.86 11.05
C PRO A 66 -4.43 8.02 10.23
N TYR A 67 -4.07 6.77 9.96
CA TYR A 67 -4.97 5.77 9.37
C TYR A 67 -5.47 4.80 10.43
N ARG A 68 -6.80 4.61 10.52
CA ARG A 68 -7.42 3.66 11.46
C ARG A 68 -8.23 2.62 10.70
N PRO A 69 -7.68 1.43 10.43
CA PRO A 69 -8.42 0.36 9.77
C PRO A 69 -9.60 -0.08 10.64
N ALA A 70 -10.73 -0.38 10.00
CA ALA A 70 -11.94 -0.84 10.68
C ALA A 70 -11.79 -2.26 11.27
N GLU A 71 -10.94 -3.08 10.63
CA GLU A 71 -10.69 -4.45 11.01
C GLU A 71 -9.23 -4.66 11.41
N ARG A 72 -8.94 -5.80 12.04
CA ARG A 72 -7.59 -6.16 12.47
C ARG A 72 -6.68 -6.35 11.26
N ILE A 73 -5.49 -5.74 11.33
CA ILE A 73 -4.41 -5.98 10.37
C ILE A 73 -3.47 -7.06 10.92
N GLY A 74 -3.23 -8.10 10.13
CA GLY A 74 -2.31 -9.19 10.45
C GLY A 74 -0.86 -8.84 10.14
N ALA A 75 -0.62 -8.10 9.06
CA ALA A 75 0.71 -7.65 8.64
C ALA A 75 0.67 -6.29 7.93
N VAL A 76 1.78 -5.55 8.00
CA VAL A 76 1.97 -4.27 7.29
C VAL A 76 3.20 -4.40 6.39
N MET A 77 3.03 -4.06 5.10
CA MET A 77 4.08 -3.98 4.10
C MET A 77 4.30 -2.50 3.74
N HIS A 78 5.34 -1.89 4.32
CA HIS A 78 5.59 -0.46 4.17
C HIS A 78 6.46 -0.15 2.95
N LEU A 79 5.84 0.24 1.84
CA LEU A 79 6.53 0.61 0.58
C LEU A 79 6.28 2.07 0.16
N ALA A 80 5.61 2.87 0.98
CA ALA A 80 5.33 4.26 0.68
C ALA A 80 6.58 5.12 0.87
N SER A 81 7.13 5.63 -0.24
CA SER A 81 8.14 6.69 -0.26
C SER A 81 8.32 7.20 -1.68
N PRO A 82 8.45 8.52 -1.91
CA PRO A 82 9.13 9.02 -3.10
C PRO A 82 10.57 8.51 -3.05
N ALA A 83 11.01 7.66 -3.99
CA ALA A 83 12.24 6.86 -3.86
C ALA A 83 13.26 7.08 -5.00
N SER A 84 13.36 8.30 -5.55
CA SER A 84 14.35 8.62 -6.59
C SER A 84 15.08 9.93 -6.28
N PRO A 85 16.35 10.11 -6.74
CA PRO A 85 17.09 11.36 -6.52
C PRO A 85 16.31 12.63 -6.91
N ARG A 86 15.59 12.57 -8.02
CA ARG A 86 14.72 13.66 -8.48
C ARG A 86 13.52 13.87 -7.55
N ALA A 87 12.89 12.79 -7.11
CA ALA A 87 11.75 12.86 -6.20
C ALA A 87 12.15 13.40 -4.82
N TYR A 88 13.32 13.04 -4.28
CA TYR A 88 13.83 13.60 -3.02
C TYR A 88 13.99 15.12 -3.08
N GLN A 89 14.39 15.65 -4.24
CA GLN A 89 14.54 17.10 -4.43
C GLN A 89 13.19 17.81 -4.65
N THR A 90 12.24 17.12 -5.27
CA THR A 90 10.92 17.69 -5.58
C THR A 90 9.98 17.62 -4.38
N TYR A 91 10.07 16.54 -3.59
CA TYR A 91 9.20 16.19 -2.46
C TYR A 91 10.00 15.85 -1.19
N PRO A 92 10.89 16.75 -0.71
CA PRO A 92 11.77 16.46 0.42
C PRO A 92 11.00 16.25 1.73
N ILE A 93 9.91 16.99 1.94
CA ILE A 93 9.12 16.90 3.17
C ILE A 93 8.31 15.61 3.19
N GLU A 94 7.65 15.28 2.09
CA GLU A 94 6.89 14.04 1.91
C GLU A 94 7.79 12.82 2.06
N THR A 95 9.01 12.87 1.51
CA THR A 95 10.01 11.80 1.68
C THR A 95 10.35 11.56 3.14
N ILE A 96 10.62 12.61 3.92
CA ILE A 96 10.96 12.46 5.34
C ILE A 96 9.74 11.99 6.14
N ARG A 97 8.57 12.57 5.87
CA ARG A 97 7.33 12.22 6.56
C ARG A 97 6.97 10.76 6.37
N ALA A 98 7.02 10.27 5.14
CA ALA A 98 6.69 8.89 4.81
C ALA A 98 7.54 7.83 5.55
N GLY A 99 8.75 8.19 5.98
CA GLY A 99 9.67 7.29 6.68
C GLY A 99 9.81 7.51 8.19
N THR A 100 9.26 8.59 8.75
CA THR A 100 9.63 9.06 10.11
C THR A 100 8.46 9.34 11.04
N ILE A 101 7.25 9.56 10.51
CA ILE A 101 6.06 9.89 11.32
C ILE A 101 4.95 8.87 11.18
#